data_AF-A0A936J0C9-F1
#
_entry.id   AF-A0A936J0C9-F1
#
_cell.length_a   1.000
_cell.length_b   1.000
_cell.length_c   1.000
_cell.angle_alpha   90.00
_cell.angle_beta   90.00
_cell.angle_gamma   90.00
#
_symmetry.space_group_name_H-M   'P 1'
#
loop_
_entity.id
_entity.type
_entity.pdbx_description
1 polymer ?
#
loop_
_entity_poly.entity_id
_entity_poly.type
_entity_poly.pdbx_seq_one_letter_code
_entity_poly.pdbx_strand_id
1 'polypeptide(L)'
;MFCPQCGIEELQVNQFCRACGIDLRRVRLAVAAPDSITASAVSARDEIGRAVAAKIRETRSAEELSVVTEEVLPEIEKFLESPEEKRLRRMRNGTIISGVGIGAAIGVSFMSFFMQEDDLMFLAVLGFVAFFVGLAFILNGVLLTVSRATLPDRTADADSQREIDAAYEMPKKLGTPAAADLFQSVTEHTTRQLQQEKRKNS
;
A
#
# COMPACT_ATOMS: atom_id res chain seq x y z
N MET A 1 -15.14 6.02 11.24
CA MET A 1 -14.00 5.16 11.63
C MET A 1 -14.56 3.84 12.15
N PHE A 2 -14.00 2.71 11.75
CA PHE A 2 -14.52 1.39 12.10
C PHE A 2 -13.92 0.89 13.42
N CYS A 3 -14.74 0.35 14.33
CA CYS A 3 -14.26 -0.29 15.55
C CYS A 3 -13.92 -1.77 15.31
N PRO A 4 -12.68 -2.23 15.57
CA PRO A 4 -12.28 -3.62 15.30
C PRO A 4 -12.91 -4.64 16.26
N GLN A 5 -13.39 -4.19 17.42
CA GLN A 5 -13.92 -5.09 18.45
C GLN A 5 -15.40 -5.42 18.22
N CYS A 6 -16.21 -4.41 17.86
CA CYS A 6 -17.67 -4.56 17.76
C CYS A 6 -18.23 -4.28 16.36
N GLY A 7 -17.36 -3.91 15.40
CA GLY A 7 -17.74 -3.70 14.01
C GLY A 7 -18.64 -2.50 13.75
N ILE A 8 -18.85 -1.63 14.74
CA ILE A 8 -19.70 -0.45 14.60
C ILE A 8 -18.88 0.68 13.99
N GLU A 9 -19.51 1.39 13.05
CA GLU A 9 -18.93 2.56 12.43
C GLU A 9 -19.21 3.81 13.28
N GLU A 10 -18.14 4.44 13.75
CA GLU A 10 -18.20 5.68 14.53
C GLU A 10 -17.90 6.87 13.62
N LEU A 11 -18.92 7.67 13.32
CA LEU A 11 -18.81 8.85 12.45
C LEU A 11 -18.21 10.07 13.17
N GLN A 12 -18.20 10.08 14.50
CA GLN A 12 -17.70 11.19 15.30
C GLN A 12 -16.25 10.99 15.76
N VAL A 13 -15.53 12.10 15.99
CA VAL A 13 -14.12 12.13 16.42
C VAL A 13 -13.97 11.77 17.91
N ASN A 14 -14.67 10.72 18.37
CA ASN A 14 -14.57 10.23 19.75
C ASN A 14 -13.24 9.49 19.95
N GLN A 15 -12.68 9.55 21.15
CA GLN A 15 -11.46 8.80 21.50
C GLN A 15 -11.75 7.32 21.79
N PHE A 16 -12.99 6.98 22.15
CA PHE A 16 -13.41 5.62 22.49
C PHE A 16 -14.66 5.23 21.70
N CYS A 17 -14.83 3.94 21.43
CA CYS A 17 -16.04 3.42 20.83
C CYS A 17 -17.21 3.50 21.81
N ARG A 18 -18.37 4.01 21.39
CA ARG A 18 -19.55 4.14 22.25
C ARG A 18 -20.16 2.79 22.65
N ALA A 19 -19.97 1.76 21.83
CA ALA A 19 -20.58 0.46 22.06
C ALA A 19 -19.75 -0.45 22.97
N CYS A 20 -18.42 -0.49 22.78
CA CYS A 20 -17.54 -1.42 23.52
C CYS A 20 -16.46 -0.72 24.36
N GLY A 21 -16.38 0.61 24.33
CA GLY A 21 -15.42 1.38 25.12
C GLY A 21 -13.96 1.30 24.67
N ILE A 22 -13.65 0.59 23.57
CA ILE A 22 -12.27 0.43 23.11
C ILE A 22 -11.68 1.76 22.63
N ASP A 23 -10.38 1.97 22.90
CA ASP A 23 -9.64 3.15 22.47
C ASP A 23 -9.45 3.14 20.94
N LEU A 24 -10.04 4.15 20.28
CA LEU A 24 -9.98 4.35 18.84
C LEU A 24 -8.75 5.15 18.41
N ARG A 25 -7.94 5.69 19.33
CA ARG A 25 -6.71 6.42 19.00
C ARG A 25 -5.73 5.55 18.22
N ARG A 26 -5.57 4.28 18.61
CA ARG A 26 -4.68 3.32 17.91
C ARG A 26 -5.15 3.05 16.49
N VAL A 27 -6.47 2.88 16.30
CA VAL A 27 -7.08 2.68 14.98
C VAL A 27 -6.92 3.95 14.14
N ARG A 28 -7.07 5.13 14.74
CA ARG A 28 -6.88 6.41 14.07
C ARG A 28 -5.43 6.62 13.64
N LEU A 29 -4.45 6.25 14.47
CA LEU A 29 -3.03 6.27 14.09
C LEU A 29 -2.76 5.31 12.92
N ALA A 30 -3.32 4.10 12.95
CA ALA A 30 -3.19 3.12 11.87
C ALA A 30 -3.89 3.57 10.56
N VAL A 31 -5.01 4.28 10.65
CA VAL A 31 -5.75 4.81 9.49
C VAL A 31 -5.16 6.13 8.97
N ALA A 32 -4.59 6.95 9.86
CA ALA A 32 -3.93 8.21 9.50
C ALA A 32 -2.58 7.99 8.83
N ALA A 33 -1.90 6.88 9.16
CA ALA A 33 -0.69 6.40 8.50
C ALA A 33 -0.95 5.01 7.84
N PRO A 34 -1.72 4.95 6.74
CA PRO A 34 -1.95 3.71 6.00
C PRO A 34 -0.68 3.16 5.33
N ASP A 35 0.43 3.90 5.44
CA ASP A 35 1.74 3.57 4.89
C ASP A 35 2.31 2.24 5.40
N SER A 36 1.77 1.64 6.46
CA SER A 36 2.23 0.30 6.87
C SER A 36 1.89 -0.82 5.88
N ILE A 37 1.12 -0.58 4.80
CA ILE A 37 0.88 -1.58 3.74
C ILE A 37 1.63 -1.25 2.44
N THR A 38 1.73 0.04 2.07
CA THR A 38 2.50 0.49 0.89
C THR A 38 3.99 0.71 1.21
N ALA A 39 4.32 1.32 2.36
CA ALA A 39 5.69 1.42 2.84
C ALA A 39 6.21 0.08 3.37
N SER A 40 5.34 -0.85 3.82
CA SER A 40 5.79 -2.23 4.10
C SER A 40 6.09 -3.00 2.82
N ALA A 41 5.39 -2.74 1.71
CA ALA A 41 5.77 -3.35 0.43
C ALA A 41 7.13 -2.84 -0.05
N VAL A 42 7.41 -1.54 0.10
CA VAL A 42 8.73 -0.95 -0.25
C VAL A 42 9.81 -1.40 0.73
N SER A 43 9.54 -1.39 2.04
CA SER A 43 10.51 -1.84 3.05
C SER A 43 10.75 -3.36 2.97
N ALA A 44 9.74 -4.16 2.65
CA ALA A 44 9.88 -5.59 2.42
C ALA A 44 10.72 -5.86 1.18
N ARG A 45 10.56 -5.08 0.10
CA ARG A 45 11.45 -5.17 -1.08
C ARG A 45 12.90 -4.87 -0.70
N ASP A 46 13.15 -3.84 0.11
CA ASP A 46 14.50 -3.50 0.59
C ASP A 46 15.08 -4.54 1.56
N GLU A 47 14.24 -5.17 2.38
CA GLU A 47 14.64 -6.21 3.33
C GLU A 47 14.93 -7.54 2.62
N ILE A 48 14.08 -7.93 1.66
CA ILE A 48 14.32 -9.06 0.74
C ILE A 48 15.59 -8.80 -0.08
N GLY A 49 15.75 -7.61 -0.65
CA GLY A 49 16.94 -7.24 -1.43
C GLY A 49 18.23 -7.33 -0.60
N ARG A 50 18.19 -6.88 0.66
CA ARG A 50 19.32 -7.04 1.60
C ARG A 50 19.60 -8.49 1.95
N ALA A 51 18.56 -9.29 2.21
CA ALA A 51 18.72 -10.72 2.50
C ALA A 51 19.30 -11.49 1.31
N VAL A 52 18.87 -11.19 0.09
CA VAL A 52 19.40 -11.78 -1.15
C VAL A 52 20.85 -11.34 -1.39
N ALA A 53 21.17 -10.06 -1.22
CA ALA A 53 22.54 -9.56 -1.33
C ALA A 53 23.48 -10.19 -0.29
N ALA A 54 23.00 -10.41 0.94
CA ALA A 54 23.74 -11.14 1.97
C ALA A 54 23.96 -12.60 1.55
N LYS A 55 22.93 -13.25 0.98
CA LYS A 55 23.02 -14.64 0.51
C LYS A 55 24.01 -14.82 -0.64
N ILE A 56 24.02 -13.90 -1.60
CA ILE A 56 24.99 -13.86 -2.72
C ILE A 56 26.43 -13.76 -2.19
N ARG A 57 26.63 -13.01 -1.10
CA ARG A 57 27.95 -12.85 -0.47
C ARG A 57 28.41 -14.11 0.29
N GLU A 58 27.47 -14.93 0.78
CA GLU A 58 27.77 -16.19 1.46
C GLU A 58 28.05 -17.35 0.49
N THR A 59 27.40 -17.38 -0.67
CA THR A 59 27.65 -18.39 -1.72
C THR A 59 29.03 -18.16 -2.36
N ARG A 60 29.99 -19.05 -2.08
CA ARG A 60 31.38 -18.96 -2.58
C ARG A 60 31.64 -19.72 -3.89
N SER A 61 30.72 -20.59 -4.33
CA SER A 61 30.86 -21.35 -5.57
C SER A 61 30.13 -20.65 -6.71
N ALA A 62 30.80 -20.52 -7.86
CA ALA A 62 30.22 -19.87 -9.04
C ALA A 62 29.02 -20.64 -9.63
N GLU A 63 28.96 -21.95 -9.38
CA GLU A 63 27.92 -22.85 -9.91
C GLU A 63 26.60 -22.77 -9.11
N GLU A 64 26.65 -22.58 -7.79
CA GLU A 64 25.42 -22.32 -7.00
C GLU A 64 24.86 -20.92 -7.27
N LEU A 65 25.74 -19.95 -7.54
CA LEU A 65 25.32 -18.59 -7.87
C LEU A 65 24.57 -18.53 -9.20
N SER A 66 24.98 -19.31 -10.21
CA SER A 66 24.28 -19.34 -11.50
C SER A 66 22.88 -19.93 -11.40
N VAL A 67 22.68 -20.98 -10.58
CA VAL A 67 21.35 -21.58 -10.37
C VAL A 67 20.40 -20.60 -9.68
N VAL A 68 20.87 -19.93 -8.62
CA VAL A 68 20.05 -18.92 -7.91
C VAL A 68 19.75 -17.71 -8.81
N THR A 69 20.69 -17.34 -9.67
CA THR A 69 20.49 -16.23 -10.61
C THR A 69 19.51 -16.59 -11.72
N GLU A 70 19.52 -17.81 -12.27
CA GLU A 70 18.56 -18.19 -13.30
C GLU A 70 17.14 -18.38 -12.75
N GLU A 71 16.99 -18.96 -11.55
CA GLU A 71 15.67 -19.27 -10.99
C GLU A 71 15.03 -18.10 -10.25
N VAL A 72 15.80 -17.35 -9.46
CA VAL A 72 15.25 -16.37 -8.50
C VAL A 72 15.29 -14.94 -9.05
N LEU A 73 16.26 -14.61 -9.90
CA LEU A 73 16.37 -13.28 -10.50
C LEU A 73 15.11 -12.86 -11.29
N PRO A 74 14.47 -13.70 -12.14
CA PRO A 74 13.28 -13.27 -12.87
C PRO A 74 12.09 -13.02 -11.95
N GLU A 75 11.99 -13.74 -10.84
CA GLU A 75 10.91 -13.56 -9.87
C GLU A 75 11.13 -12.30 -9.03
N ILE A 76 12.37 -12.05 -8.59
CA ILE A 76 12.77 -10.81 -7.92
C ILE A 76 12.59 -9.61 -8.86
N GLU A 77 12.98 -9.71 -10.13
CA GLU A 77 12.80 -8.64 -11.11
C GLU A 77 11.31 -8.30 -11.29
N LYS A 78 10.45 -9.32 -11.33
CA LYS A 78 8.98 -9.15 -11.37
C LYS A 78 8.40 -8.53 -10.09
N PHE A 79 9.01 -8.79 -8.94
CA PHE A 79 8.63 -8.19 -7.66
C PHE A 79 9.20 -6.79 -7.46
N LEU A 80 10.39 -6.50 -7.98
CA LEU A 80 11.05 -5.20 -7.87
C LEU A 80 10.59 -4.22 -8.95
N GLU A 81 10.05 -4.70 -10.09
CA GLU A 81 9.47 -3.83 -11.11
C GLU A 81 8.44 -2.91 -10.45
N SER A 82 8.76 -1.61 -10.45
CA SER A 82 7.89 -0.63 -9.82
C SER A 82 6.56 -0.57 -10.61
N PRO A 83 5.41 -0.42 -9.93
CA PRO A 83 4.13 -0.27 -10.64
C PRO A 83 4.14 0.90 -11.62
N GLU A 84 4.99 1.91 -11.38
CA GLU A 84 5.23 3.04 -12.27
C GLU A 84 5.97 2.64 -13.56
N GLU A 85 7.05 1.86 -13.49
CA GLU A 85 7.77 1.38 -14.68
C GLU A 85 6.89 0.49 -15.55
N LYS A 86 6.07 -0.38 -14.93
CA LYS A 86 5.11 -1.22 -15.65
C LYS A 86 4.09 -0.38 -16.40
N ARG A 87 3.64 0.72 -15.79
CA ARG A 87 2.74 1.69 -16.44
C ARG A 87 3.43 2.40 -17.59
N LEU A 88 4.68 2.83 -17.40
CA LEU A 88 5.47 3.51 -18.44
C LEU A 88 5.71 2.59 -19.65
N ARG A 89 5.99 1.31 -19.42
CA ARG A 89 6.15 0.29 -20.49
C ARG A 89 4.86 0.08 -21.27
N ARG A 90 3.70 -0.08 -20.60
CA ARG A 90 2.41 -0.21 -21.28
C ARG A 90 2.04 1.05 -22.05
N MET A 91 2.30 2.23 -21.50
CA MET A 91 2.08 3.49 -22.21
C MET A 91 2.97 3.60 -23.45
N ARG A 92 4.27 3.28 -23.36
CA ARG A 92 5.19 3.27 -24.51
C ARG A 92 4.73 2.30 -25.60
N ASN A 93 4.33 1.08 -25.22
CA ASN A 93 3.82 0.10 -26.17
C ASN A 93 2.53 0.59 -26.84
N GLY A 94 1.60 1.15 -26.06
CA GLY A 94 0.37 1.75 -26.59
C GLY A 94 0.65 2.89 -27.57
N THR A 95 1.58 3.79 -27.23
CA THR A 95 2.00 4.89 -28.10
C THR A 95 2.58 4.41 -29.41
N ILE A 96 3.48 3.41 -29.37
CA ILE A 96 4.09 2.85 -30.59
C ILE A 96 3.01 2.23 -31.48
N ILE A 97 2.14 1.39 -30.93
CA ILE A 97 1.05 0.74 -31.69
C ILE A 97 0.10 1.78 -32.28
N SER A 98 -0.27 2.80 -31.49
CA SER A 98 -1.14 3.88 -31.98
C SER A 98 -0.51 4.69 -33.11
N GLY A 99 0.81 4.96 -33.01
CA GLY A 99 1.55 5.70 -34.02
C GLY A 99 1.66 4.92 -35.33
N VAL A 100 1.95 3.63 -35.25
CA VAL A 100 1.96 2.74 -36.42
C VAL A 100 0.57 2.66 -37.07
N GLY A 101 -0.49 2.54 -36.28
CA GLY A 101 -1.86 2.50 -36.78
C GLY A 101 -2.27 3.77 -37.54
N ILE A 102 -2.04 4.95 -36.96
CA ILE A 102 -2.30 6.24 -37.63
C ILE A 102 -1.44 6.39 -38.88
N GLY A 103 -0.14 6.08 -38.80
CA GLY A 103 0.77 6.20 -39.94
C GLY A 103 0.34 5.33 -41.11
N ALA A 104 -0.04 4.07 -40.84
CA ALA A 104 -0.58 3.17 -41.85
C ALA A 104 -1.92 3.69 -42.41
N ALA A 105 -2.83 4.14 -41.56
CA ALA A 105 -4.13 4.65 -42.00
C ALA A 105 -3.98 5.87 -42.92
N ILE A 106 -3.15 6.84 -42.55
CA ILE A 106 -2.91 8.05 -43.36
C ILE A 106 -2.18 7.68 -44.65
N GLY A 107 -1.12 6.88 -44.59
CA GLY A 107 -0.32 6.50 -45.75
C GLY A 107 -1.14 5.75 -46.80
N VAL A 108 -1.94 4.77 -46.35
CA VAL A 108 -2.82 4.01 -47.24
C VAL A 108 -3.96 4.86 -47.79
N SER A 109 -4.57 5.73 -46.97
CA SER A 109 -5.62 6.65 -47.43
C SER A 109 -5.09 7.62 -48.51
N PHE A 110 -3.86 8.13 -48.31
CA PHE A 110 -3.21 8.98 -49.29
C PHE A 110 -2.92 8.19 -50.57
N MET A 111 -2.37 6.98 -50.47
CA MET A 111 -2.11 6.13 -51.64
C MET A 111 -3.39 5.81 -52.43
N SER A 112 -4.47 5.45 -51.74
CA SER A 112 -5.79 5.19 -52.34
C SER A 112 -6.31 6.42 -53.10
N PHE A 113 -6.11 7.63 -52.56
CA PHE A 113 -6.49 8.87 -53.23
C PHE A 113 -5.72 9.12 -54.54
N PHE A 114 -4.42 8.82 -54.59
CA PHE A 114 -3.62 9.00 -55.81
C PHE A 114 -3.88 7.92 -56.87
N MET A 115 -4.12 6.68 -56.44
CA MET A 115 -4.30 5.56 -57.37
C MET A 115 -5.75 5.36 -57.81
N GLN A 116 -6.72 5.99 -57.14
CA GLN A 116 -8.17 5.79 -57.38
C GLN A 116 -8.61 4.32 -57.27
N GLU A 117 -7.91 3.55 -56.45
CA GLU A 117 -8.25 2.16 -56.14
C GLU A 117 -9.04 2.11 -54.83
N ASP A 118 -10.32 1.75 -54.94
CA ASP A 118 -11.23 1.64 -53.79
C ASP A 118 -10.86 0.48 -52.85
N ASP A 119 -10.17 -0.56 -53.35
CA ASP A 119 -9.77 -1.73 -52.55
C ASP A 119 -8.78 -1.35 -51.43
N LEU A 120 -7.99 -0.29 -51.61
CA LEU A 120 -7.03 0.20 -50.62
C LEU A 120 -7.72 0.86 -49.41
N MET A 121 -8.96 1.33 -49.54
CA MET A 121 -9.71 1.90 -48.41
C MET A 121 -9.93 0.87 -47.30
N PHE A 122 -10.11 -0.41 -47.64
CA PHE A 122 -10.28 -1.46 -46.63
C PHE A 122 -9.01 -1.62 -45.76
N LEU A 123 -7.83 -1.48 -46.36
CA LEU A 123 -6.56 -1.55 -45.64
C LEU A 123 -6.36 -0.34 -44.72
N ALA A 124 -6.85 0.85 -45.10
CA ALA A 124 -6.84 2.03 -44.23
C ALA A 124 -7.70 1.83 -42.97
N VAL A 125 -8.86 1.17 -43.09
CA VAL A 125 -9.70 0.80 -41.94
C VAL A 125 -8.93 -0.07 -40.95
N LEU A 126 -8.12 -1.01 -41.43
CA LEU A 126 -7.30 -1.87 -40.59
C LEU A 126 -6.24 -1.07 -39.80
N GLY A 127 -5.68 -0.03 -40.41
CA GLY A 127 -4.81 0.94 -39.73
C GLY A 127 -5.52 1.68 -38.59
N PHE A 128 -6.76 2.13 -38.81
CA PHE A 128 -7.57 2.74 -37.75
C PHE A 128 -7.88 1.78 -36.61
N VAL A 129 -8.17 0.51 -36.90
CA VAL A 129 -8.38 -0.52 -35.85
C VAL A 129 -7.12 -0.66 -34.99
N ALA A 130 -5.93 -0.77 -35.61
CA ALA A 130 -4.66 -0.82 -34.88
C ALA A 130 -4.43 0.44 -34.03
N PHE A 131 -4.79 1.61 -34.55
CA PHE A 131 -4.74 2.86 -33.78
C PHE A 131 -5.60 2.80 -32.51
N PHE A 132 -6.87 2.39 -32.62
CA PHE A 132 -7.78 2.29 -31.48
C PHE A 132 -7.33 1.24 -30.46
N VAL A 133 -6.72 0.12 -30.91
CA VAL A 133 -6.11 -0.85 -30.00
C VAL A 133 -4.96 -0.22 -29.22
N GLY A 134 -4.06 0.51 -29.88
CA GLY A 134 -2.99 1.27 -29.21
C GLY A 134 -3.53 2.30 -28.23
N LEU A 135 -4.56 3.05 -28.61
CA LEU A 135 -5.23 4.02 -27.76
C LEU A 135 -5.87 3.38 -26.52
N ALA A 136 -6.48 2.20 -26.67
CA ALA A 136 -7.06 1.45 -25.56
C ALA A 136 -6.00 1.06 -24.51
N PHE A 137 -4.78 0.68 -24.95
CA PHE A 137 -3.67 0.43 -24.02
C PHE A 137 -3.23 1.70 -23.28
N ILE A 138 -3.18 2.85 -23.96
CA ILE A 138 -2.86 4.14 -23.34
C ILE A 138 -3.94 4.51 -22.31
N LEU A 139 -5.22 4.43 -22.69
CA LEU A 139 -6.34 4.72 -21.80
C LEU A 139 -6.35 3.78 -20.60
N ASN A 140 -6.10 2.49 -20.79
CA ASN A 140 -5.97 1.55 -19.68
C ASN A 140 -4.79 1.94 -18.75
N GLY A 141 -3.65 2.30 -19.35
CA GLY A 141 -2.47 2.83 -18.65
C GLY A 141 -2.73 4.11 -17.84
N VAL A 142 -3.61 4.99 -18.31
CA VAL A 142 -3.90 6.29 -17.70
C VAL A 142 -5.07 6.23 -16.71
N LEU A 143 -6.21 5.65 -17.12
CA LEU A 143 -7.46 5.63 -16.35
C LEU A 143 -7.51 4.49 -15.33
N LEU A 144 -7.06 3.29 -15.70
CA LEU A 144 -7.23 2.10 -14.84
C LEU A 144 -6.01 1.82 -13.97
N THR A 145 -4.84 2.35 -14.33
CA THR A 145 -3.58 2.02 -13.65
C THR A 145 -3.24 2.98 -12.50
N VAL A 146 -4.11 3.91 -12.12
CA VAL A 146 -3.86 4.78 -10.96
C VAL A 146 -5.14 5.09 -10.18
N SER A 147 -5.34 4.43 -9.04
CA SER A 147 -5.88 5.13 -7.87
C SER A 147 -4.78 6.05 -7.38
N ARG A 148 -4.87 7.33 -7.73
CA ARG A 148 -4.14 8.38 -7.03
C ARG A 148 -4.83 8.49 -5.68
N ALA A 149 -4.48 7.58 -4.77
CA ALA A 149 -4.28 8.03 -3.41
C ALA A 149 -3.03 8.91 -3.46
N THR A 150 -3.18 10.11 -4.03
CA THR A 150 -2.47 11.29 -3.56
C THR A 150 -2.90 11.33 -2.10
N LEU A 151 -2.17 10.61 -1.25
CA LEU A 151 -2.26 10.79 0.18
C LEU A 151 -2.01 12.29 0.33
N PRO A 152 -3.01 13.07 0.78
CA PRO A 152 -2.78 14.48 1.04
C PRO A 152 -1.55 14.52 1.92
N ASP A 153 -0.60 15.37 1.54
CA ASP A 153 0.66 15.51 2.26
C ASP A 153 0.34 15.95 3.69
N ARG A 154 0.12 14.97 4.55
CA ARG A 154 -0.24 15.12 5.95
C ARG A 154 1.00 15.23 6.80
N THR A 155 2.14 15.59 6.21
CA THR A 155 3.35 15.97 6.95
C THR A 155 3.05 17.05 7.98
N ALA A 156 2.23 18.06 7.64
CA ALA A 156 1.79 19.07 8.59
C ALA A 156 0.91 18.50 9.73
N ASP A 157 -0.02 17.60 9.43
CA ASP A 157 -0.85 16.93 10.44
C ASP A 157 0.01 15.99 11.32
N ALA A 158 1.01 15.32 10.73
CA ALA A 158 1.93 14.44 11.43
C ALA A 158 2.91 15.22 12.33
N ASP A 159 3.36 16.40 11.91
CA ASP A 159 4.25 17.26 12.69
C ASP A 159 3.50 17.92 13.85
N SER A 160 2.27 18.41 13.64
CA SER A 160 1.44 18.90 14.75
C SER A 160 1.13 17.80 15.77
N GLN A 161 0.96 16.55 15.32
CA GLN A 161 0.75 15.41 16.21
C GLN A 161 2.03 15.03 16.98
N ARG A 162 3.21 15.10 16.33
CA ARG A 162 4.52 14.90 17.00
C ARG A 162 4.74 15.92 18.11
N GLU A 163 4.30 17.17 17.91
CA GLU A 163 4.39 18.22 18.93
C GLU A 163 3.48 17.91 20.14
N ILE A 164 2.27 17.39 19.91
CA ILE A 164 1.36 16.95 20.98
C ILE A 164 1.92 15.72 21.70
N ASP A 165 2.46 14.73 20.98
CA ASP A 165 3.04 13.52 21.58
C ASP A 165 4.34 13.83 22.34
N ALA A 166 5.14 14.79 21.86
CA ALA A 166 6.31 15.29 22.57
C ALA A 166 5.94 16.03 23.86
N ALA A 167 4.83 16.79 23.85
CA ALA A 167 4.28 17.38 25.07
C ALA A 167 3.77 16.34 26.07
N TYR A 168 3.48 15.11 25.60
CA TYR A 168 3.07 13.95 26.40
C TYR A 168 4.19 12.93 26.62
N GLU A 169 5.47 13.26 26.36
CA GLU A 169 6.60 12.41 26.77
C GLU A 169 6.56 12.21 28.29
N MET A 170 5.87 11.15 28.72
CA MET A 170 6.01 10.59 30.04
C MET A 170 7.48 10.25 30.23
N PRO A 171 8.07 10.59 31.38
CA PRO A 171 9.48 10.36 31.61
C PRO A 171 9.79 8.89 31.35
N LYS A 172 10.70 8.67 30.39
CA LYS A 172 11.33 7.38 30.04
C LYS A 172 12.28 6.94 31.16
N LYS A 173 11.73 6.86 32.36
CA LYS A 173 12.22 6.11 33.49
C LYS A 173 11.06 5.27 33.96
N LEU A 174 10.87 4.11 33.32
CA LEU A 174 10.61 2.93 34.13
C LEU A 174 11.89 2.64 34.92
N GLY A 175 12.25 3.52 35.87
CA GLY A 175 12.76 3.00 37.12
C GLY A 175 11.57 2.26 37.66
N THR A 176 11.65 0.95 37.79
CA THR A 176 10.73 0.19 38.63
C THR A 176 10.66 0.94 39.97
N PRO A 177 9.59 1.68 40.27
CA PRO A 177 9.36 1.98 41.67
C PRO A 177 9.07 0.62 42.30
N ALA A 178 9.22 0.50 43.60
CA ALA A 178 8.61 -0.57 44.36
C ALA A 178 7.06 -0.47 44.27
N ALA A 179 6.51 -0.63 43.07
CA ALA A 179 5.08 -0.60 42.75
C ALA A 179 4.44 -1.98 42.95
N ALA A 180 5.10 -2.86 43.71
CA ALA A 180 4.41 -3.95 44.38
C ALA A 180 3.57 -3.44 45.57
N ASP A 181 3.82 -2.24 46.11
CA ASP A 181 3.14 -1.73 47.30
C ASP A 181 2.07 -0.65 47.05
N LEU A 182 1.89 -0.14 45.82
CA LEU A 182 0.96 0.97 45.54
C LEU A 182 -0.19 0.66 44.57
N PHE A 183 -0.17 -0.50 43.90
CA PHE A 183 -1.38 -1.04 43.27
C PHE A 183 -2.01 -2.06 44.20
N GLN A 184 -2.50 -1.56 45.35
CA GLN A 184 -3.46 -2.29 46.14
C GLN A 184 -4.69 -2.51 45.24
N SER A 185 -4.82 -3.74 44.77
CA SER A 185 -5.87 -4.14 43.86
C SER A 185 -7.22 -3.64 44.36
N VAL A 186 -7.94 -2.92 43.50
CA VAL A 186 -9.34 -2.51 43.73
C VAL A 186 -10.28 -3.74 43.88
N THR A 187 -9.77 -4.96 43.73
CA THR A 187 -10.50 -6.20 44.05
C THR A 187 -10.40 -6.65 45.52
N GLU A 188 -9.54 -6.05 46.37
CA GLU A 188 -9.39 -6.50 47.77
C GLU A 188 -10.38 -5.86 48.75
N HIS A 189 -10.90 -4.66 48.48
CA HIS A 189 -11.79 -3.96 49.42
C HIS A 189 -13.26 -4.40 49.34
N THR A 190 -13.73 -4.96 48.21
CA THR A 190 -15.11 -5.43 48.04
C THR A 190 -15.36 -6.83 48.58
N THR A 191 -14.33 -7.67 48.73
CA THR A 191 -14.49 -9.04 49.28
C THR A 191 -14.50 -9.09 50.81
N ARG A 192 -13.99 -8.06 51.51
CA ARG A 192 -14.07 -7.97 52.99
C ARG A 192 -15.49 -7.65 53.50
N GLN A 193 -16.30 -6.93 52.72
CA GLN A 193 -17.67 -6.58 53.14
C GLN A 193 -18.60 -7.80 53.12
N LEU A 194 -18.42 -8.75 52.19
CA LEU A 194 -19.18 -10.00 52.14
C LEU A 194 -18.85 -10.96 53.31
N GLN A 195 -17.61 -10.98 53.80
CA GLN A 195 -17.24 -11.81 54.95
C GLN A 195 -17.75 -11.26 56.28
N GLN A 196 -17.84 -9.93 56.43
CA GLN A 196 -18.43 -9.32 57.64
C GLN A 196 -19.94 -9.52 57.73
N GLU A 197 -20.67 -9.48 56.61
CA GLU A 197 -22.10 -9.77 56.59
C GLU A 197 -22.40 -11.23 56.96
N LYS A 198 -21.59 -12.17 56.46
CA LYS A 198 -21.75 -13.61 56.76
C LYS A 198 -21.49 -13.96 58.23
N ARG A 199 -20.72 -13.13 58.96
CA ARG A 199 -20.41 -13.31 60.39
C ARG A 199 -21.42 -12.66 61.33
N LYS A 200 -22.27 -11.75 60.85
CA LYS A 200 -23.32 -11.09 61.66
C LYS A 200 -24.64 -11.85 61.69
N ASN A 201 -24.79 -12.83 60.81
CA ASN A 201 -25.98 -13.69 60.68
C ASN A 201 -25.76 -15.13 61.20
N SER A 202 -24.77 -15.34 62.07
CA SER A 202 -24.59 -16.56 62.87
C SER A 202 -24.51 -16.19 64.34
#